data_AF-A0A9K3NXJ5-F1
#
_entry.id   AF-A0A9K3NXJ5-F1
#
_cell.length_a   1.000
_cell.length_b   1.000
_cell.length_c   1.000
_cell.angle_alpha   90.00
_cell.angle_beta   90.00
_cell.angle_gamma   90.00
#
_symmetry.space_group_name_H-M   'P 1'
#
loop_
_entity.id
_entity.type
_entity.pdbx_description
1 polymer ?
#
loop_
_entity_poly.entity_id
_entity_poly.type
_entity_poly.pdbx_seq_one_letter_code
_entity_poly.pdbx_strand_id
1 'polypeptide(L)'
;MPAVFFFLIDVSMNAVQTGATAGACSVISRVIADFPEGPQTMVGIASFDSSIHFYNLKRALQQPLMFIVPDVQDVYTPLQTDVIVQLFECRQHPDLLLESIPTMF
;
A
#
# COMPACT_ATOMS: atom_id res chain seq x y z
N MET A 1 -16.34 4.57 14.71
CA MET A 1 -15.74 4.89 13.40
C MET A 1 -14.63 3.88 13.16
N PRO A 2 -14.55 3.28 11.96
CA PRO A 2 -13.45 2.38 11.63
C PRO A 2 -12.10 3.08 11.70
N ALA A 3 -11.08 2.41 12.22
CA ALA A 3 -9.71 2.91 12.19
C ALA A 3 -9.17 2.75 10.77
N VAL A 4 -8.64 3.84 10.21
CA VAL A 4 -8.12 3.86 8.84
C VAL A 4 -6.62 4.14 8.88
N PHE A 5 -5.84 3.22 8.34
CA PHE A 5 -4.41 3.35 8.18
C PHE A 5 -4.08 3.41 6.70
N PHE A 6 -3.36 4.46 6.29
CA PHE A 6 -2.90 4.61 4.92
C PHE A 6 -1.39 4.75 4.92
N PHE A 7 -0.69 3.78 4.33
CA PHE A 7 0.76 3.76 4.27
C PHE A 7 1.23 4.33 2.94
N LEU A 8 2.12 5.32 3.00
CA LEU A 8 2.75 5.91 1.84
C LEU A 8 4.25 5.60 1.89
N ILE A 9 4.75 4.85 0.90
CA ILE A 9 6.10 4.27 0.91
C ILE A 9 6.98 4.98 -0.12
N ASP A 10 8.10 5.55 0.34
CA ASP A 10 9.12 6.13 -0.53
C ASP A 10 9.80 5.02 -1.35
N VAL A 11 9.72 5.13 -2.67
CA VAL A 11 10.38 4.24 -3.65
C VAL A 11 11.34 5.01 -4.55
N SER A 12 11.78 6.19 -4.11
CA SER A 12 12.86 6.92 -4.77
C SER A 12 14.14 6.08 -4.82
N MET A 13 14.98 6.34 -5.83
CA MET A 13 16.28 5.69 -5.99
C MET A 13 17.10 5.66 -4.70
N ASN A 14 17.06 6.73 -3.90
CA ASN A 14 17.77 6.80 -2.63
C ASN A 14 17.18 5.85 -1.57
N ALA A 15 15.85 5.79 -1.45
CA ALA A 15 15.17 4.91 -0.51
C ALA A 15 15.39 3.43 -0.85
N VAL A 16 15.38 3.09 -2.14
CA VAL A 16 15.67 1.73 -2.62
C VAL A 16 17.13 1.35 -2.35
N GLN A 17 18.09 2.19 -2.75
CA GLN A 17 19.52 1.91 -2.58
C GLN A 17 19.97 1.78 -1.13
N THR A 18 19.38 2.56 -0.23
CA THR A 18 19.69 2.50 1.21
C THR A 18 18.98 1.35 1.92
N GLY A 19 18.07 0.65 1.25
CA GLY A 19 17.24 -0.40 1.84
C GLY A 19 16.08 0.14 2.69
N ALA A 20 15.85 1.45 2.71
CA ALA A 20 14.76 2.08 3.45
C ALA A 20 13.39 1.59 2.98
N THR A 21 13.18 1.45 1.67
CA THR A 21 11.94 0.91 1.08
C THR A 21 11.65 -0.51 1.59
N ALA A 22 12.66 -1.39 1.57
CA ALA A 22 12.53 -2.77 2.06
C ALA A 22 12.27 -2.81 3.58
N GLY A 23 12.99 -1.99 4.35
CA GLY A 23 12.77 -1.84 5.78
C GLY A 23 11.35 -1.37 6.12
N ALA A 24 10.85 -0.35 5.40
CA ALA A 24 9.50 0.16 5.57
C ALA A 24 8.46 -0.93 5.27
N CYS A 25 8.58 -1.63 4.14
CA CYS A 25 7.66 -2.71 3.78
C CYS A 25 7.62 -3.82 4.85
N SER A 26 8.79 -4.23 5.36
CA SER A 26 8.90 -5.23 6.42
C SER A 26 8.25 -4.79 7.73
N VAL A 27 8.47 -3.54 8.15
CA VAL A 27 7.86 -2.99 9.37
C VAL A 27 6.35 -2.85 9.22
N ILE A 28 5.87 -2.34 8.08
CA ILE A 28 4.43 -2.19 7.81
C ILE A 28 3.73 -3.55 7.86
N SER A 29 4.31 -4.59 7.23
CA SER A 29 3.73 -5.95 7.28
C SER A 29 3.59 -6.45 8.72
N ARG A 30 4.60 -6.25 9.58
CA ARG A 30 4.52 -6.60 11.01
C ARG A 30 3.46 -5.79 11.77
N VAL A 31 3.39 -4.49 11.53
CA VAL A 31 2.39 -3.60 12.17
C VAL A 31 0.97 -4.00 11.77
N ILE A 32 0.75 -4.32 10.49
CA ILE A 32 -0.54 -4.83 10.00
C ILE A 32 -0.88 -6.18 10.66
N ALA A 33 0.13 -7.05 10.85
CA ALA A 33 -0.06 -8.33 11.52
C ALA A 33 -0.52 -8.17 12.98
N ASP A 34 -0.04 -7.12 13.67
CA ASP A 34 -0.36 -6.81 15.06
C ASP A 34 -1.66 -6.01 15.24
N PHE A 35 -2.29 -5.55 14.16
CA PHE A 35 -3.57 -4.85 14.28
C PHE A 35 -4.64 -5.76 14.89
N PRO A 36 -5.48 -5.22 15.80
CA PRO A 36 -6.55 -6.00 16.39
C PRO A 36 -7.48 -6.49 15.29
N GLU A 37 -7.78 -7.79 15.31
CA GLU A 37 -8.72 -8.45 14.40
C GLU A 37 -10.15 -7.99 14.74
N GLY A 38 -10.47 -6.76 14.34
CA GLY A 38 -11.78 -6.16 14.44
C GLY A 38 -12.37 -5.92 13.05
N PRO A 39 -13.70 -5.99 12.90
CA PRO A 39 -14.40 -5.84 11.61
C PRO A 39 -14.32 -4.42 11.03
N GLN A 40 -13.48 -3.55 11.59
CA GLN A 40 -13.46 -2.11 11.32
C GLN A 40 -12.06 -1.54 11.02
N THR A 41 -11.00 -2.35 10.97
CA THR A 41 -9.68 -1.85 10.56
C THR A 41 -9.61 -1.81 9.04
N MET A 42 -9.39 -0.63 8.48
CA MET A 42 -9.21 -0.42 7.05
C MET A 42 -7.77 -0.02 6.73
N VAL A 43 -7.21 -0.61 5.67
CA VAL A 43 -5.83 -0.41 5.25
C VAL A 43 -5.79 -0.01 3.78
N GLY A 44 -4.98 1.00 3.47
CA GLY A 44 -4.57 1.34 2.11
C GLY A 44 -3.05 1.49 2.04
N ILE A 45 -2.50 1.26 0.84
CA ILE A 45 -1.08 1.39 0.56
C ILE A 45 -0.94 2.20 -0.73
N ALA A 46 0.04 3.11 -0.76
CA ALA A 46 0.57 3.72 -1.96
C ALA A 46 2.10 3.80 -1.86
N SER A 47 2.76 3.90 -3.00
CA SER A 47 4.17 4.27 -3.05
C SER A 47 4.36 5.56 -3.82
N PHE A 48 5.52 6.21 -3.68
CA PHE A 48 5.80 7.45 -4.39
C PHE A 48 7.28 7.62 -4.74
N ASP A 49 7.49 8.24 -5.89
CA ASP A 49 8.74 8.85 -6.33
C ASP A 49 8.45 10.25 -6.91
N SER A 50 8.81 10.51 -8.17
CA SER A 50 8.27 11.57 -9.02
C SER A 50 6.77 11.44 -9.34
N SER A 51 6.17 10.26 -9.15
CA SER A 51 4.75 9.96 -9.32
C SER A 51 4.18 9.28 -8.07
N ILE A 52 2.86 9.23 -7.93
CA ILE A 52 2.17 8.44 -6.89
C ILE A 52 1.66 7.14 -7.52
N HIS A 53 1.88 6.02 -6.84
CA HIS A 53 1.42 4.70 -7.24
C HIS A 53 0.33 4.22 -6.27
N PHE A 54 -0.93 4.29 -6.69
CA PHE A 54 -2.05 3.74 -5.95
C PHE A 54 -2.23 2.25 -6.27
N TYR A 55 -2.64 1.45 -5.28
CA TYR A 55 -2.87 0.02 -5.47
C TYR A 55 -4.32 -0.35 -5.22
N ASN A 56 -4.92 -1.10 -6.17
CA ASN A 56 -6.19 -1.77 -5.94
C ASN A 56 -5.95 -3.06 -5.18
N LEU A 57 -6.51 -3.14 -3.97
CA LEU A 57 -6.31 -4.26 -3.04
C LEU A 57 -7.53 -5.18 -2.97
N LYS A 58 -8.43 -5.12 -3.96
CA LYS A 58 -9.66 -5.92 -3.98
C LYS A 58 -9.34 -7.42 -4.00
N ARG A 59 -9.92 -8.15 -3.06
CA ARG A 59 -9.76 -9.61 -2.90
C ARG A 59 -10.00 -10.43 -4.18
N ALA A 60 -10.90 -9.97 -5.05
CA ALA A 60 -11.24 -10.67 -6.30
C ALA A 60 -10.10 -10.68 -7.34
N LEU A 61 -9.07 -9.85 -7.16
CA LEU A 61 -7.92 -9.79 -8.05
C LEU A 61 -6.91 -10.89 -7.70
N GLN A 62 -6.26 -11.49 -8.71
CA GLN A 62 -5.18 -12.46 -8.49
C GLN A 62 -3.91 -11.80 -7.92
N GLN A 63 -3.67 -10.53 -8.27
CA GLN A 63 -2.56 -9.71 -7.80
C GLN A 63 -3.02 -8.24 -7.68
N PRO A 64 -2.39 -7.43 -6.80
CA PRO A 64 -2.65 -5.99 -6.74
C PRO A 64 -2.44 -5.31 -8.10
N LEU A 65 -3.31 -4.37 -8.45
CA LEU A 65 -3.17 -3.54 -9.65
C LEU A 65 -2.65 -2.16 -9.28
N MET A 66 -1.58 -1.71 -9.94
CA MET A 66 -0.96 -0.41 -9.73
C MET A 66 -1.54 0.64 -10.69
N PHE A 67 -1.88 1.82 -10.17
CA PHE A 67 -2.35 2.99 -10.92
C PHE A 67 -1.41 4.16 -10.66
N ILE A 68 -0.84 4.72 -11.72
CA ILE A 68 0.16 5.79 -11.64
C ILE A 68 -0.53 7.14 -11.82
N VAL A 69 -0.32 8.03 -10.86
CA VAL A 69 -0.75 9.43 -10.90
C VAL A 69 0.52 10.27 -11.01
N PRO A 70 0.83 10.81 -12.21
CA PRO A 70 2.10 11.49 -12.46
C PRO A 70 2.15 12.91 -11.91
N ASP A 71 1.00 13.54 -11.67
CA ASP A 71 0.94 14.89 -11.11
C ASP A 71 0.85 14.83 -9.58
N VAL A 72 1.98 15.13 -8.94
CA VAL A 72 2.07 15.21 -7.47
C VAL A 72 1.62 16.56 -6.91
N GLN A 73 1.36 17.56 -7.76
CA GLN A 73 0.85 18.88 -7.37
C GLN A 73 -0.69 18.94 -7.40
N ASP A 74 -1.32 18.12 -8.26
CA ASP A 74 -2.78 17.96 -8.35
C ASP A 74 -3.18 16.49 -8.19
N VAL A 75 -3.04 15.99 -6.96
CA VAL A 75 -3.26 14.56 -6.65
C VAL A 75 -4.75 14.22 -6.63
N TYR A 76 -5.11 13.18 -7.39
CA TYR A 76 -6.42 12.55 -7.35
C TYR A 76 -6.31 11.06 -7.05
N THR A 77 -7.37 10.47 -6.48
CA THR A 77 -7.47 9.02 -6.36
C THR A 77 -7.96 8.45 -7.68
N PRO A 78 -7.20 7.57 -8.37
CA PRO A 78 -7.58 7.05 -9.69
C PRO A 78 -8.74 6.04 -9.63
N LEU A 79 -9.12 5.63 -8.43
CA LEU A 79 -10.16 4.63 -8.16
C LEU A 79 -11.20 5.21 -7.22
N GLN A 80 -12.49 4.94 -7.50
CA GLN A 80 -13.59 5.33 -6.63
C GLN A 80 -13.72 4.44 -5.39
N THR A 81 -13.21 3.20 -5.44
CA THR A 81 -13.27 2.19 -4.38
C THR A 81 -11.98 1.35 -4.33
N ASP A 82 -11.84 0.50 -3.30
CA ASP A 82 -10.85 -0.59 -3.23
C ASP A 82 -9.37 -0.17 -3.10
N VAL A 83 -9.08 1.13 -2.94
CA VAL A 83 -7.77 1.68 -2.53
C VAL A 83 -7.54 1.53 -1.03
N ILE A 84 -8.64 1.54 -0.27
CA ILE A 84 -8.69 1.26 1.15
C ILE A 84 -9.63 0.07 1.31
N VAL A 85 -9.14 -1.01 1.90
CA VAL A 85 -9.88 -2.27 2.06
C VAL A 85 -9.99 -2.67 3.52
N GLN A 86 -11.00 -3.46 3.85
CA GLN A 86 -11.10 -4.06 5.17
C GLN A 86 -10.00 -5.11 5.35
N LEU A 87 -9.16 -4.94 6.38
CA LEU A 87 -8.01 -5.80 6.61
C LEU A 87 -8.42 -7.26 6.83
N PHE A 88 -9.52 -7.48 7.56
CA PHE A 88 -10.05 -8.81 7.84
C PHE A 88 -10.43 -9.57 6.55
N GLU A 89 -10.90 -8.87 5.52
CA GLU A 89 -11.35 -9.50 4.27
C GLU A 89 -10.21 -9.67 3.25
N CYS A 90 -9.19 -8.80 3.30
CA CYS A 90 -8.21 -8.65 2.22
C CYS A 90 -6.75 -8.83 2.66
N ARG A 91 -6.46 -9.48 3.81
CA ARG A 91 -5.11 -9.57 4.41
C ARG A 91 -3.98 -10.00 3.46
N GLN A 92 -4.27 -10.91 2.53
CA GLN A 92 -3.28 -11.44 1.59
C GLN A 92 -2.72 -10.39 0.61
N HIS A 93 -3.54 -9.43 0.16
CA HIS A 93 -3.14 -8.47 -0.87
C HIS A 93 -2.14 -7.42 -0.37
N PRO A 94 -2.33 -6.80 0.82
CA PRO A 94 -1.31 -5.97 1.45
C PRO A 94 0.02 -6.71 1.64
N ASP A 95 0.01 -7.97 2.10
CA ASP A 95 1.23 -8.74 2.32
C ASP A 95 2.00 -8.99 1.01
N LEU A 96 1.31 -9.50 -0.02
CA LEU A 96 1.90 -9.70 -1.36
C LEU A 96 2.42 -8.40 -1.98
N LEU A 97 1.70 -7.29 -1.76
CA LEU A 97 2.14 -5.98 -2.21
C LEU A 97 3.43 -5.55 -1.50
N LEU A 98 3.48 -5.64 -0.18
CA LEU A 98 4.65 -5.24 0.61
C LEU A 98 5.88 -6.10 0.32
N GLU A 99 5.69 -7.39 0.01
CA GLU A 99 6.78 -8.27 -0.45
C GLU A 99 7.34 -7.86 -1.82
N SER A 100 6.48 -7.33 -2.70
CA SER A 100 6.85 -7.06 -4.10
C SER A 100 7.38 -5.65 -4.36
N ILE A 101 6.93 -4.64 -3.61
CA ILE A 101 7.39 -3.23 -3.75
C ILE A 101 8.92 -3.10 -3.82
N PRO A 102 9.73 -3.70 -2.93
CA PRO A 102 11.19 -3.53 -2.96
C PRO A 102 11.88 -4.07 -4.23
N THR A 103 11.19 -4.88 -5.03
CA THR A 103 11.71 -5.46 -6.29
C THR A 103 11.10 -4.83 -7.54
N MET A 104 10.03 -4.04 -7.38
CA MET A 104 9.36 -3.33 -8.48
C MET A 104 10.10 -2.05 -8.88
N PHE A 105 10.86 -1.45 -7.96
CA PHE A 105 11.51 -0.14 -8.08
C PHE A 105 13.02 -0.24 -7.94
#